data_AF-A0A429YMS4-F1
#
_entry.id   AF-A0A429YMS4-F1
#
_cell.length_a   1.000
_cell.length_b   1.000
_cell.length_c   1.000
_cell.angle_alpha   90.00
_cell.angle_beta   90.00
_cell.angle_gamma   90.00
#
_symmetry.space_group_name_H-M   'P 1'
#
loop_
_entity.id
_entity.type
_entity.pdbx_description
1 polymer ?
#
loop_
_entity_poly.entity_id
_entity_poly.type
_entity_poly.pdbx_seq_one_letter_code
_entity_poly.pdbx_strand_id
1 'polypeptide(L)'
;MASDRGGNVLIVSALSLPVVIGAAGLVAEYGVALVERTENQRVADLAAFSAATAYGKNGSEKEMIAAANRVAMINQFDPSALSVKLVSLPGDASARAVRVSVVTDKSLFLSQMVSSRVSLDVAAEAYALVAQEETGPSACILALDAAGSGLTLSGGTKVEALECVTSSNATIAVPCGTSVTALEVTYGSIAAPSAPCSGIKGPNNAAAKITRHHTPDPFENSSRVAAAAARVNVAANVKYPPTPTALSGGNIDFAWNQSGTKSQALAVGCTAAWSQPTWTLDCGTRTEVSFGTITMGGGIQLDFNLNGPAGATYTFSGPVTVAGSQTRFGNGNYVFSKGFSASGTASFGAGSFSFGVHSACGYSICNNGGASLTFAGPSSFSVASGIKSSGGTTLVMGAGTGNSFHLGAASGTGYALHAEGGAKVTMADATGSLGRFEVKGDMKADGGSCLSIPAAAHHDVSGSLSIAGGLALGAGNYAIDGYFALGESGGGNVNCFGSDLSLDADQVALVVSGSKQSKSGSCTGRAFCVASGYRNIRLVAPSKGDLAGFAVIGPIQANQKAGAAFVEGGSNARVSGVFYFPNGPVDLKGGANALGLADGESCLQVVGSAIALSGGTAAASECKAALDSAGSAGGKVRLAR
;
A
#
# COMPACT_ATOMS: atom_id res chain seq x y z
N MET A 1 -91.30 -40.77 26.77
CA MET A 1 -90.82 -39.70 25.86
C MET A 1 -89.31 -39.44 26.01
N ALA A 2 -88.47 -40.49 26.06
CA ALA A 2 -87.01 -40.35 26.22
C ALA A 2 -86.16 -41.20 25.25
N SER A 3 -86.79 -41.96 24.33
CA SER A 3 -86.09 -42.86 23.39
C SER A 3 -85.84 -42.28 21.99
N ASP A 4 -86.41 -41.12 21.65
CA ASP A 4 -86.38 -40.58 20.27
C ASP A 4 -85.14 -39.68 19.99
N ARG A 5 -84.63 -38.99 21.02
CA ARG A 5 -83.45 -38.11 20.87
C ARG A 5 -82.15 -38.88 20.59
N GLY A 6 -82.06 -40.16 20.99
CA GLY A 6 -80.86 -40.98 20.77
C GLY A 6 -80.68 -41.45 19.32
N GLY A 7 -81.79 -41.74 18.60
CA GLY A 7 -81.74 -42.23 17.22
C GLY A 7 -81.30 -41.16 16.21
N ASN A 8 -81.78 -39.92 16.39
CA ASN A 8 -81.42 -38.83 15.50
C ASN A 8 -79.95 -38.38 15.70
N VAL A 9 -79.45 -38.44 16.94
CA VAL A 9 -78.02 -38.19 17.25
C VAL A 9 -77.14 -39.28 16.63
N LEU A 10 -77.54 -40.55 16.69
CA LEU A 10 -76.80 -41.66 16.07
C LEU A 10 -76.67 -41.51 14.55
N ILE A 11 -77.75 -41.10 13.86
CA ILE A 11 -77.73 -40.90 12.40
C ILE A 11 -76.83 -39.71 12.02
N VAL A 12 -76.94 -38.58 12.73
CA VAL A 12 -76.08 -37.40 12.48
C VAL A 12 -74.62 -37.69 12.82
N SER A 13 -74.33 -38.43 13.89
CA SER A 13 -72.98 -38.88 14.24
C SER A 13 -72.43 -39.88 13.21
N ALA A 14 -73.23 -40.84 12.74
CA ALA A 14 -72.82 -41.81 11.73
C ALA A 14 -72.52 -41.16 10.37
N LEU A 15 -73.25 -40.10 10.00
CA LEU A 15 -73.03 -39.35 8.77
C LEU A 15 -71.88 -38.33 8.87
N SER A 16 -71.63 -37.75 10.05
CA SER A 16 -70.57 -36.75 10.24
C SER A 16 -69.19 -37.35 10.53
N LEU A 17 -69.12 -38.54 11.14
CA LEU A 17 -67.87 -39.20 11.50
C LEU A 17 -66.93 -39.43 10.29
N PRO A 18 -67.40 -39.93 9.11
CA PRO A 18 -66.53 -40.07 7.94
C PRO A 18 -65.98 -38.72 7.42
N VAL A 19 -66.77 -37.65 7.49
CA VAL A 19 -66.35 -36.31 7.05
C VAL A 19 -65.27 -35.75 7.98
N VAL A 20 -65.44 -35.91 9.30
CA VAL A 20 -64.45 -35.46 10.29
C VAL A 20 -63.15 -36.27 10.18
N ILE A 21 -63.24 -37.60 10.01
CA ILE A 21 -62.07 -38.46 9.81
C ILE A 21 -61.35 -38.11 8.50
N GLY A 22 -62.09 -37.88 7.41
CA GLY A 22 -61.53 -37.46 6.13
C GLY A 22 -60.81 -36.10 6.21
N ALA A 23 -61.41 -35.13 6.91
CA ALA A 23 -60.80 -33.82 7.12
C ALA A 23 -59.54 -33.91 8.01
N ALA A 24 -59.57 -34.71 9.08
CA ALA A 24 -58.40 -34.92 9.95
C ALA A 24 -57.26 -35.62 9.20
N GLY A 25 -57.58 -36.60 8.33
CA GLY A 25 -56.61 -37.25 7.47
C GLY A 25 -55.95 -36.30 6.48
N LEU A 26 -56.75 -35.46 5.81
CA LEU A 26 -56.23 -34.45 4.89
C LEU A 26 -55.31 -33.44 5.58
N VAL A 27 -55.66 -32.98 6.79
CA VAL A 27 -54.85 -32.05 7.57
C VAL A 27 -53.51 -32.70 7.99
N ALA A 28 -53.53 -33.95 8.41
CA ALA A 28 -52.32 -34.68 8.77
C ALA A 28 -51.38 -34.88 7.56
N GLU A 29 -51.93 -35.30 6.42
CA GLU A 29 -51.16 -35.52 5.19
C GLU A 29 -50.62 -34.21 4.60
N TYR A 30 -51.41 -33.15 4.63
CA TYR A 30 -50.95 -31.81 4.23
C TYR A 30 -49.85 -31.30 5.16
N GLY A 31 -49.95 -31.55 6.47
CA GLY A 31 -48.90 -31.23 7.43
C GLY A 31 -47.58 -31.93 7.12
N VAL A 32 -47.64 -33.22 6.78
CA VAL A 32 -46.46 -33.99 6.34
C VAL A 32 -45.90 -33.45 5.02
N ALA A 33 -46.75 -33.09 4.06
CA ALA A 33 -46.31 -32.48 2.80
C ALA A 33 -45.63 -31.12 2.99
N LEU A 34 -46.04 -30.32 3.98
CA LEU A 34 -45.39 -29.05 4.32
C LEU A 34 -43.99 -29.25 4.94
N VAL A 35 -43.83 -30.29 5.76
CA VAL A 35 -42.52 -30.66 6.30
C VAL A 35 -41.59 -31.09 5.17
N GLU A 36 -42.07 -31.96 4.29
CA GLU A 36 -41.33 -32.41 3.10
C GLU A 36 -40.93 -31.22 2.21
N ARG A 37 -41.84 -30.26 1.98
CA ARG A 37 -41.54 -29.03 1.23
C ARG A 37 -40.42 -28.21 1.86
N THR A 38 -40.37 -28.16 3.19
CA THR A 38 -39.33 -27.42 3.92
C THR A 38 -37.96 -28.09 3.75
N GLU A 39 -37.91 -29.42 3.77
CA GLU A 39 -36.68 -30.17 3.50
C GLU A 39 -36.23 -30.00 2.04
N ASN A 40 -37.16 -30.09 1.09
CA ASN A 40 -36.88 -29.86 -0.33
C ASN A 40 -36.35 -28.45 -0.58
N GLN A 41 -36.91 -27.42 0.08
CA GLN A 41 -36.43 -26.05 -0.05
C GLN A 41 -35.00 -25.88 0.50
N ARG A 42 -34.69 -26.51 1.64
CA ARG A 42 -33.35 -26.46 2.23
C ARG A 42 -32.31 -27.06 1.27
N VAL A 43 -32.64 -28.20 0.65
CA VAL A 43 -31.75 -28.86 -0.31
C VAL A 43 -31.65 -28.07 -1.61
N ALA A 44 -32.77 -27.53 -2.12
CA ALA A 44 -32.78 -26.67 -3.30
C ALA A 44 -31.89 -25.43 -3.11
N ASP A 45 -31.99 -24.73 -1.97
CA ASP A 45 -31.17 -23.56 -1.66
C ASP A 45 -29.66 -23.91 -1.60
N LEU A 46 -29.30 -24.99 -0.89
CA LEU A 46 -27.90 -25.43 -0.80
C LEU A 46 -27.34 -25.87 -2.16
N ALA A 47 -28.13 -26.62 -2.93
CA ALA A 47 -27.73 -27.14 -4.23
C ALA A 47 -27.61 -26.01 -5.26
N ALA A 48 -28.53 -25.04 -5.28
CA ALA A 48 -28.46 -23.87 -6.14
C ALA A 48 -27.20 -23.04 -5.84
N PHE A 49 -26.92 -22.77 -4.57
CA PHE A 49 -25.72 -22.03 -4.15
C PHE A 49 -24.43 -22.74 -4.57
N SER A 50 -24.32 -24.05 -4.30
CA SER A 50 -23.14 -24.84 -4.66
C SER A 50 -22.93 -24.92 -6.18
N ALA A 51 -24.02 -25.13 -6.93
CA ALA A 51 -23.99 -25.20 -8.38
C ALA A 51 -23.62 -23.87 -9.04
N ALA A 52 -24.19 -22.75 -8.58
CA ALA A 52 -23.82 -21.42 -9.05
C ALA A 52 -22.35 -21.08 -8.71
N THR A 53 -21.83 -21.57 -7.58
CA THR A 53 -20.42 -21.39 -7.21
C THR A 53 -19.49 -22.20 -8.11
N ALA A 54 -19.84 -23.44 -8.43
CA ALA A 54 -19.07 -24.27 -9.35
C ALA A 54 -19.08 -23.68 -10.77
N TYR A 55 -20.26 -23.30 -11.27
CA TYR A 55 -20.39 -22.65 -12.57
C TYR A 55 -19.61 -21.33 -12.64
N GLY A 56 -19.64 -20.53 -11.58
CA GLY A 56 -18.91 -19.25 -11.48
C GLY A 56 -17.38 -19.36 -11.57
N LYS A 57 -16.80 -20.54 -11.34
CA LYS A 57 -15.34 -20.73 -11.39
C LYS A 57 -14.79 -21.02 -12.79
N ASN A 58 -15.57 -21.65 -13.68
CA ASN A 58 -15.07 -22.16 -14.96
C ASN A 58 -16.10 -22.16 -16.10
N GLY A 59 -17.31 -21.65 -15.87
CA GLY A 59 -18.39 -21.62 -16.86
C GLY A 59 -18.90 -23.00 -17.29
N SER A 60 -18.59 -24.08 -16.56
CA SER A 60 -18.91 -25.45 -16.96
C SER A 60 -20.26 -25.91 -16.38
N GLU A 61 -21.26 -26.13 -17.25
CA GLU A 61 -22.54 -26.72 -16.85
C GLU A 61 -22.38 -28.14 -16.29
N LYS A 62 -21.37 -28.89 -16.76
CA LYS A 62 -21.08 -30.24 -16.23
C LYS A 62 -20.68 -30.19 -14.76
N GLU A 63 -19.85 -29.22 -14.38
CA GLU A 63 -19.41 -29.06 -12.99
C GLU A 63 -20.49 -28.44 -12.10
N MET A 64 -21.31 -27.55 -12.67
CA MET A 64 -22.53 -27.02 -12.04
C MET A 64 -23.47 -28.16 -11.59
N ILE A 65 -23.82 -29.06 -12.52
CA ILE A 65 -24.70 -30.21 -12.24
C ILE A 65 -24.04 -31.15 -11.23
N ALA A 66 -22.74 -31.44 -11.39
CA ALA A 66 -22.02 -32.30 -10.46
C ALA A 66 -21.98 -31.73 -9.03
N ALA A 67 -21.89 -30.41 -8.86
CA ALA A 67 -21.90 -29.76 -7.56
C ALA A 67 -23.28 -29.83 -6.87
N ALA A 68 -24.37 -29.55 -7.59
CA ALA A 68 -25.72 -29.76 -7.07
C ALA A 68 -25.96 -31.21 -6.65
N ASN A 69 -25.55 -32.18 -7.48
CA ASN A 69 -25.72 -33.60 -7.17
C ASN A 69 -24.93 -34.04 -5.94
N ARG A 70 -23.74 -33.48 -5.70
CA ARG A 70 -22.99 -33.71 -4.45
C ARG A 70 -23.74 -33.20 -3.22
N VAL A 71 -24.38 -32.03 -3.31
CA VAL A 71 -25.21 -31.50 -2.22
C VAL A 71 -26.43 -32.40 -1.98
N ALA A 72 -27.09 -32.89 -3.04
CA ALA A 72 -28.19 -33.84 -2.90
C ALA A 72 -27.75 -35.11 -2.15
N MET A 73 -26.65 -35.74 -2.59
CA MET A 73 -26.12 -36.95 -1.94
C MET A 73 -25.75 -36.73 -0.46
N ILE A 74 -25.14 -35.60 -0.11
CA ILE A 74 -24.80 -35.26 1.29
C ILE A 74 -26.06 -35.10 2.14
N ASN A 75 -27.14 -34.61 1.55
CA ASN A 75 -28.43 -34.45 2.23
C ASN A 75 -29.34 -35.68 2.10
N GLN A 76 -28.83 -36.81 1.59
CA GLN A 76 -29.56 -38.07 1.40
C GLN A 76 -30.71 -37.98 0.38
N PHE A 77 -30.60 -37.08 -0.59
CA PHE A 77 -31.50 -36.98 -1.73
C PHE A 77 -30.94 -37.73 -2.93
N ASP A 78 -31.81 -38.41 -3.68
CA ASP A 78 -31.46 -38.99 -4.98
C ASP A 78 -31.19 -37.84 -5.97
N PRO A 79 -30.03 -37.81 -6.65
CA PRO A 79 -29.76 -36.85 -7.70
C PRO A 79 -30.82 -36.81 -8.81
N SER A 80 -31.58 -37.90 -9.05
CA SER A 80 -32.67 -37.91 -10.03
C SER A 80 -33.86 -37.04 -9.63
N ALA A 81 -34.00 -36.69 -8.34
CA ALA A 81 -35.04 -35.79 -7.83
C ALA A 81 -34.72 -34.30 -8.11
N LEU A 82 -33.52 -34.00 -8.59
CA LEU A 82 -33.05 -32.64 -8.88
C LEU A 82 -33.11 -32.33 -10.38
N SER A 83 -33.61 -31.14 -10.71
CA SER A 83 -33.48 -30.52 -12.03
C SER A 83 -32.68 -29.24 -11.89
N VAL A 84 -31.48 -29.22 -12.47
CA VAL A 84 -30.50 -28.12 -12.37
C VAL A 84 -30.34 -27.49 -13.75
N LYS A 85 -30.65 -26.19 -13.89
CA LYS A 85 -30.55 -25.48 -15.16
C LYS A 85 -30.00 -24.08 -14.96
N LEU A 86 -29.20 -23.62 -15.92
CA LEU A 86 -28.86 -22.20 -16.05
C LEU A 86 -30.03 -21.47 -16.73
N VAL A 87 -30.52 -20.40 -16.10
CA VAL A 87 -31.67 -19.61 -16.58
C VAL A 87 -31.40 -18.12 -16.39
N SER A 88 -32.19 -17.26 -17.04
CA SER A 88 -32.29 -15.85 -16.65
C SER A 88 -33.07 -15.72 -15.34
N LEU A 89 -32.68 -14.77 -14.48
CA LEU A 89 -33.38 -14.57 -13.20
C LEU A 89 -34.81 -14.05 -13.44
N PRO A 90 -35.84 -14.63 -12.80
CA PRO A 90 -37.18 -14.05 -12.81
C PRO A 90 -37.16 -12.62 -12.24
N GLY A 91 -37.61 -11.63 -13.02
CA GLY A 91 -37.62 -10.22 -12.63
C GLY A 91 -36.39 -9.40 -13.07
N ASP A 92 -35.32 -10.04 -13.53
CA ASP A 92 -34.16 -9.40 -14.15
C ASP A 92 -33.58 -10.28 -15.28
N ALA A 93 -33.98 -9.98 -16.51
CA ALA A 93 -33.56 -10.75 -17.68
C ALA A 93 -32.06 -10.62 -18.01
N SER A 94 -31.37 -9.63 -17.43
CA SER A 94 -29.95 -9.39 -17.64
C SER A 94 -29.06 -10.26 -16.73
N ALA A 95 -29.61 -10.73 -15.60
CA ALA A 95 -28.90 -11.58 -14.65
C ALA A 95 -29.06 -13.08 -14.98
N ARG A 96 -27.94 -13.83 -14.93
CA ARG A 96 -27.97 -15.30 -15.04
C ARG A 96 -28.01 -15.94 -13.65
N ALA A 97 -28.85 -16.95 -13.48
CA ALA A 97 -29.00 -17.70 -12.24
C ALA A 97 -29.03 -19.21 -12.51
N VAL A 98 -28.54 -19.99 -11.56
CA VAL A 98 -28.78 -21.44 -11.52
C VAL A 98 -30.10 -21.67 -10.80
N ARG A 99 -31.06 -22.28 -11.50
CA ARG A 99 -32.31 -22.77 -10.93
C ARG A 99 -32.14 -24.23 -10.55
N VAL A 100 -32.46 -24.57 -9.31
CA VAL A 100 -32.58 -25.94 -8.84
C VAL A 100 -34.02 -26.18 -8.42
N SER A 101 -34.64 -27.20 -9.00
CA SER A 101 -35.94 -27.72 -8.60
C SER A 101 -35.75 -29.11 -7.99
N VAL A 102 -36.33 -29.32 -6.80
CA VAL A 102 -36.35 -30.61 -6.10
C VAL A 102 -37.79 -31.09 -6.08
N VAL A 103 -38.05 -32.30 -6.56
CA VAL A 103 -39.37 -32.94 -6.54
C VAL A 103 -39.27 -34.30 -5.86
N THR A 104 -40.06 -34.50 -4.80
CA THR A 104 -40.15 -35.78 -4.08
C THR A 104 -41.58 -36.30 -4.05
N ASP A 105 -41.74 -37.60 -4.26
CA ASP A 105 -43.05 -38.25 -4.22
C ASP A 105 -43.39 -38.67 -2.78
N LYS A 106 -44.46 -38.10 -2.21
CA LYS A 106 -44.95 -38.52 -0.90
C LYS A 106 -46.17 -39.41 -1.01
N SER A 107 -46.10 -40.62 -0.50
CA SER A 107 -47.25 -41.52 -0.43
C SER A 107 -48.35 -40.95 0.47
N LEU A 108 -49.57 -40.89 -0.05
CA LEU A 108 -50.76 -40.58 0.73
C LEU A 108 -51.30 -41.87 1.33
N PHE A 109 -51.60 -41.92 2.62
CA PHE A 109 -52.07 -43.11 3.33
C PHE A 109 -53.59 -43.07 3.59
N LEU A 110 -54.13 -41.92 3.95
CA LEU A 110 -55.54 -41.72 4.33
C LEU A 110 -56.38 -41.25 3.13
N SER A 111 -55.80 -40.45 2.23
CA SER A 111 -56.49 -40.02 0.99
C SER A 111 -56.82 -41.17 0.03
N GLN A 112 -56.14 -42.33 0.15
CA GLN A 112 -56.42 -43.54 -0.63
C GLN A 112 -57.82 -44.12 -0.37
N MET A 113 -58.44 -43.81 0.78
CA MET A 113 -59.79 -44.29 1.09
C MET A 113 -60.89 -43.55 0.32
N VAL A 114 -60.57 -42.38 -0.25
CA VAL A 114 -61.55 -41.48 -0.89
C VAL A 114 -61.17 -41.17 -2.35
N SER A 115 -59.91 -41.35 -2.74
CA SER A 115 -59.39 -41.06 -4.07
C SER A 115 -58.42 -42.15 -4.54
N SER A 116 -58.31 -42.35 -5.86
CA SER A 116 -57.35 -43.28 -6.47
C SER A 116 -55.92 -42.75 -6.52
N ARG A 117 -55.66 -41.53 -6.01
CA ARG A 117 -54.30 -40.98 -5.92
C ARG A 117 -53.54 -41.62 -4.76
N VAL A 118 -52.39 -42.22 -5.09
CA VAL A 118 -51.54 -42.96 -4.15
C VAL A 118 -50.38 -42.09 -3.63
N SER A 119 -50.04 -41.00 -4.32
CA SER A 119 -48.94 -40.09 -3.98
C SER A 119 -49.25 -38.61 -4.29
N LEU A 120 -48.44 -37.73 -3.70
CA LEU A 120 -48.40 -36.29 -3.91
C LEU A 120 -46.96 -35.84 -4.19
N ASP A 121 -46.76 -35.20 -5.34
CA ASP A 121 -45.47 -34.61 -5.71
C ASP A 121 -45.27 -33.31 -4.92
N VAL A 122 -44.22 -33.26 -4.11
CA VAL A 122 -43.86 -32.07 -3.33
C VAL A 122 -42.66 -31.40 -3.98
N ALA A 123 -42.88 -30.24 -4.60
CA ALA A 123 -41.84 -29.49 -5.30
C ALA A 123 -41.35 -28.28 -4.50
N ALA A 124 -40.05 -28.01 -4.59
CA ALA A 124 -39.42 -26.77 -4.14
C ALA A 124 -38.48 -26.23 -5.22
N GLU A 125 -38.31 -24.91 -5.27
CA GLU A 125 -37.43 -24.25 -6.22
C GLU A 125 -36.55 -23.21 -5.54
N ALA A 126 -35.31 -23.11 -6.00
CA ALA A 126 -34.36 -22.11 -5.56
C ALA A 126 -33.58 -21.54 -6.75
N TYR A 127 -33.24 -20.25 -6.66
CA TYR A 127 -32.41 -19.55 -7.62
C TYR A 127 -31.15 -19.05 -6.93
N ALA A 128 -29.99 -19.31 -7.51
CA ALA A 128 -28.73 -18.73 -7.08
C ALA A 128 -28.12 -17.94 -8.24
N LEU A 129 -27.86 -16.66 -8.04
CA LEU A 129 -27.19 -15.82 -9.02
C LEU A 129 -25.81 -16.41 -9.31
N VAL A 130 -25.53 -16.63 -10.59
CA VAL A 130 -24.17 -16.97 -11.02
C VAL A 130 -23.31 -15.74 -10.77
N ALA A 131 -22.12 -15.98 -10.22
CA ALA A 131 -21.01 -15.04 -10.25
C ALA A 131 -20.86 -14.45 -11.65
N GLN A 132 -21.54 -13.35 -11.94
CA GLN A 132 -21.19 -12.54 -13.09
C GLN A 132 -19.87 -11.88 -12.72
N GLU A 133 -18.96 -11.79 -13.70
CA GLU A 133 -18.00 -10.69 -13.64
C GLU A 133 -18.83 -9.44 -13.32
N GLU A 134 -18.46 -8.71 -12.27
CA GLU A 134 -19.00 -7.37 -12.08
C GLU A 134 -18.51 -6.57 -13.30
N THR A 135 -19.24 -6.66 -14.41
CA THR A 135 -19.24 -5.69 -15.50
C THR A 135 -20.01 -4.44 -15.07
N GLY A 136 -20.15 -4.23 -13.76
CA GLY A 136 -20.46 -2.95 -13.16
C GLY A 136 -19.18 -2.11 -13.09
N PRO A 137 -19.30 -0.78 -13.13
CA PRO A 137 -18.16 0.09 -12.94
C PRO A 137 -17.51 -0.20 -11.58
N SER A 138 -16.17 -0.23 -11.51
CA SER A 138 -15.50 -0.45 -10.23
C SER A 138 -15.72 0.75 -9.29
N ALA A 139 -15.48 0.54 -8.00
CA ALA A 139 -15.60 1.61 -7.01
C ALA A 139 -14.34 2.49 -7.02
N CYS A 140 -14.45 3.75 -7.45
CA CYS A 140 -13.37 4.73 -7.28
C CYS A 140 -13.16 5.15 -5.83
N ILE A 141 -14.23 5.14 -5.05
CA ILE A 141 -14.18 5.36 -3.61
C ILE A 141 -14.87 4.17 -2.95
N LEU A 142 -14.18 3.51 -2.04
CA LEU A 142 -14.72 2.36 -1.31
C LEU A 142 -14.34 2.43 0.18
N ALA A 143 -15.34 2.64 1.03
CA ALA A 143 -15.21 2.41 2.47
C ALA A 143 -15.61 0.97 2.82
N LEU A 144 -14.65 0.16 3.27
CA LEU A 144 -14.79 -1.29 3.42
C LEU A 144 -15.47 -1.74 4.71
N ASP A 145 -15.26 -1.03 5.82
CA ASP A 145 -15.72 -1.47 7.14
C ASP A 145 -17.22 -1.18 7.33
N ALA A 146 -18.02 -2.25 7.36
CA ALA A 146 -19.46 -2.16 7.57
C ALA A 146 -19.85 -1.66 8.97
N ALA A 147 -18.97 -1.80 9.97
CA ALA A 147 -19.18 -1.30 11.33
C ALA A 147 -18.60 0.10 11.56
N GLY A 148 -17.86 0.64 10.59
CA GLY A 148 -17.19 1.93 10.67
C GLY A 148 -18.09 3.12 10.36
N SER A 149 -17.47 4.30 10.23
CA SER A 149 -18.18 5.54 9.86
C SER A 149 -18.56 5.63 8.38
N GLY A 150 -18.05 4.72 7.54
CA GLY A 150 -18.32 4.72 6.10
C GLY A 150 -17.67 5.91 5.38
N LEU A 151 -18.43 6.54 4.48
CA LEU A 151 -18.01 7.72 3.72
C LEU A 151 -18.64 8.98 4.32
N THR A 152 -17.82 9.93 4.77
CA THR A 152 -18.28 11.18 5.40
C THR A 152 -17.70 12.41 4.71
N LEU A 153 -18.56 13.37 4.38
CA LEU A 153 -18.18 14.62 3.71
C LEU A 153 -18.43 15.83 4.63
N SER A 154 -17.56 16.84 4.56
CA SER A 154 -17.75 18.12 5.27
C SER A 154 -17.02 19.27 4.56
N GLY A 155 -17.26 20.51 5.01
CA GLY A 155 -16.46 21.68 4.58
C GLY A 155 -16.45 21.96 3.07
N GLY A 156 -17.59 21.86 2.38
CA GLY A 156 -17.69 22.22 0.96
C GLY A 156 -17.18 21.17 -0.04
N THR A 157 -16.87 19.96 0.42
CA THR A 157 -16.31 18.86 -0.38
C THR A 157 -17.20 18.42 -1.54
N LYS A 158 -16.59 18.06 -2.68
CA LYS A 158 -17.25 17.49 -3.86
C LYS A 158 -16.57 16.18 -4.27
N VAL A 159 -17.31 15.08 -4.40
CA VAL A 159 -16.82 13.85 -5.02
C VAL A 159 -17.31 13.81 -6.47
N GLU A 160 -16.41 13.59 -7.43
CA GLU A 160 -16.73 13.59 -8.87
C GLU A 160 -16.28 12.27 -9.53
N ALA A 161 -16.97 11.19 -9.22
CA ALA A 161 -16.76 9.84 -9.76
C ALA A 161 -17.56 9.62 -11.07
N LEU A 162 -17.32 10.45 -12.09
CA LEU A 162 -18.17 10.51 -13.29
C LEU A 162 -18.25 9.20 -14.09
N GLU A 163 -17.23 8.36 -13.98
CA GLU A 163 -17.08 7.11 -14.74
C GLU A 163 -17.13 5.86 -13.86
N CYS A 164 -17.45 5.99 -12.57
CA CYS A 164 -17.34 4.89 -11.62
C CYS A 164 -18.29 4.97 -10.43
N VAL A 165 -18.25 3.95 -9.57
CA VAL A 165 -19.12 3.83 -8.39
C VAL A 165 -18.49 4.51 -7.18
N THR A 166 -19.30 5.16 -6.37
CA THR A 166 -18.94 5.56 -5.00
C THR A 166 -19.61 4.61 -4.02
N SER A 167 -18.81 3.94 -3.18
CA SER A 167 -19.31 2.84 -2.35
C SER A 167 -18.90 2.95 -0.88
N SER A 168 -19.79 2.50 0.00
CA SER A 168 -19.52 2.34 1.43
C SER A 168 -20.27 1.12 1.97
N ASN A 169 -19.57 0.17 2.59
CA ASN A 169 -20.23 -0.94 3.28
C ASN A 169 -20.94 -0.50 4.58
N ALA A 170 -20.74 0.74 5.01
CA ALA A 170 -21.47 1.40 6.08
C ALA A 170 -22.37 2.51 5.52
N THR A 171 -22.54 3.61 6.25
CA THR A 171 -23.34 4.76 5.81
C THR A 171 -22.58 5.67 4.84
N ILE A 172 -23.31 6.53 4.15
CA ILE A 172 -22.77 7.65 3.36
C ILE A 172 -23.46 8.93 3.85
N ALA A 173 -22.67 9.88 4.33
CA ALA A 173 -23.15 11.17 4.84
C ALA A 173 -22.73 12.30 3.90
N VAL A 174 -23.72 12.96 3.27
CA VAL A 174 -23.56 14.10 2.36
C VAL A 174 -24.32 15.31 2.93
N PRO A 175 -23.75 16.03 3.91
CA PRO A 175 -24.37 17.22 4.48
C PRO A 175 -24.59 18.34 3.45
N CYS A 176 -25.48 19.28 3.78
CA CYS A 176 -25.69 20.47 2.97
C CYS A 176 -24.36 21.23 2.73
N GLY A 177 -24.14 21.65 1.48
CA GLY A 177 -22.89 22.26 1.04
C GLY A 177 -21.84 21.27 0.54
N THR A 178 -22.08 19.96 0.61
CA THR A 178 -21.23 18.92 0.01
C THR A 178 -21.97 18.18 -1.11
N SER A 179 -21.25 17.50 -2.00
CA SER A 179 -21.87 16.71 -3.08
C SER A 179 -21.11 15.45 -3.45
N VAL A 180 -21.84 14.46 -3.95
CA VAL A 180 -21.32 13.25 -4.60
C VAL A 180 -21.97 13.12 -5.96
N THR A 181 -21.16 13.11 -7.02
CA THR A 181 -21.58 12.80 -8.39
C THR A 181 -20.93 11.48 -8.79
N ALA A 182 -21.71 10.44 -9.07
CA ALA A 182 -21.20 9.11 -9.40
C ALA A 182 -22.13 8.36 -10.39
N LEU A 183 -21.61 7.40 -11.17
CA LEU A 183 -22.46 6.52 -11.99
C LEU A 183 -23.49 5.78 -11.13
N GLU A 184 -23.04 5.31 -9.97
CA GLU A 184 -23.88 4.69 -8.95
C GLU A 184 -23.31 4.96 -7.56
N VAL A 185 -24.20 5.02 -6.57
CA VAL A 185 -23.86 5.05 -5.16
C VAL A 185 -24.36 3.78 -4.49
N THR A 186 -23.44 2.98 -3.95
CA THR A 186 -23.78 1.76 -3.21
C THR A 186 -23.52 1.91 -1.72
N TYR A 187 -24.41 1.38 -0.90
CA TYR A 187 -24.31 1.44 0.56
C TYR A 187 -24.68 0.12 1.24
N GLY A 188 -24.04 -0.18 2.38
CA GLY A 188 -24.29 -1.42 3.15
C GLY A 188 -25.13 -1.23 4.42
N SER A 189 -25.23 0.00 4.94
CA SER A 189 -26.00 0.30 6.17
C SER A 189 -27.49 -0.03 6.06
N ILE A 190 -28.17 -0.16 7.20
CA ILE A 190 -29.63 -0.34 7.26
C ILE A 190 -30.34 0.95 6.79
N ALA A 191 -29.86 2.11 7.25
CA ALA A 191 -30.35 3.40 6.80
C ALA A 191 -29.76 3.74 5.42
N ALA A 192 -30.59 4.35 4.56
CA ALA A 192 -30.14 4.91 3.29
C ALA A 192 -29.15 6.08 3.49
N PRO A 193 -28.34 6.44 2.48
CA PRO A 193 -27.46 7.59 2.52
C PRO A 193 -28.18 8.87 2.95
N SER A 194 -27.53 9.67 3.81
CA SER A 194 -28.07 10.95 4.26
C SER A 194 -27.65 12.06 3.30
N ALA A 195 -28.63 12.70 2.64
CA ALA A 195 -28.40 13.81 1.72
C ALA A 195 -29.51 14.87 1.81
N PRO A 196 -29.64 15.60 2.94
CA PRO A 196 -30.77 16.51 3.21
C PRO A 196 -30.95 17.64 2.20
N CYS A 197 -29.89 17.99 1.45
CA CYS A 197 -29.91 19.02 0.40
C CYS A 197 -29.76 18.45 -1.03
N SER A 198 -30.14 17.17 -1.24
CA SER A 198 -30.03 16.51 -2.56
C SER A 198 -28.59 16.53 -3.14
N GLY A 199 -27.60 16.32 -2.27
CA GLY A 199 -26.18 16.38 -2.63
C GLY A 199 -25.67 15.18 -3.45
N ILE A 200 -26.47 14.11 -3.60
CA ILE A 200 -26.10 12.92 -4.38
C ILE A 200 -26.73 12.99 -5.77
N LYS A 201 -25.91 12.90 -6.82
CA LYS A 201 -26.32 13.06 -8.22
C LYS A 201 -25.66 12.02 -9.13
N GLY A 202 -26.31 11.72 -10.25
CA GLY A 202 -25.67 11.04 -11.38
C GLY A 202 -24.85 12.01 -12.25
N PRO A 203 -24.03 11.51 -13.18
CA PRO A 203 -23.28 12.36 -14.11
C PRO A 203 -24.20 13.30 -14.90
N ASN A 204 -23.70 14.48 -15.29
CA ASN A 204 -24.48 15.50 -15.97
C ASN A 204 -25.74 15.96 -15.20
N ASN A 205 -25.71 15.90 -13.86
CA ASN A 205 -26.85 16.17 -12.96
C ASN A 205 -28.05 15.22 -13.18
N ALA A 206 -27.83 14.01 -13.69
CA ALA A 206 -28.87 12.98 -13.75
C ALA A 206 -29.34 12.57 -12.35
N ALA A 207 -30.48 11.90 -12.28
CA ALA A 207 -30.94 11.26 -11.04
C ALA A 207 -29.90 10.21 -10.59
N ALA A 208 -29.55 10.22 -9.30
CA ALA A 208 -28.60 9.26 -8.76
C ALA A 208 -29.18 7.85 -8.73
N LYS A 209 -28.44 6.87 -9.23
CA LYS A 209 -28.71 5.45 -8.95
C LYS A 209 -28.15 5.13 -7.57
N ILE A 210 -29.04 4.90 -6.60
CA ILE A 210 -28.66 4.59 -5.22
C ILE A 210 -29.16 3.18 -4.88
N THR A 211 -28.23 2.26 -4.64
CA THR A 211 -28.54 0.84 -4.42
C THR A 211 -27.97 0.35 -3.11
N ARG A 212 -28.76 -0.42 -2.35
CA ARG A 212 -28.23 -1.10 -1.17
C ARG A 212 -27.48 -2.36 -1.60
N HIS A 213 -26.17 -2.34 -1.47
CA HIS A 213 -25.30 -3.42 -1.93
C HIS A 213 -24.00 -3.44 -1.11
N HIS A 214 -23.54 -4.63 -0.75
CA HIS A 214 -22.23 -4.83 -0.11
C HIS A 214 -21.16 -4.96 -1.18
N THR A 215 -20.19 -4.07 -1.19
CA THR A 215 -19.07 -4.08 -2.13
C THR A 215 -17.85 -4.80 -1.52
N PRO A 216 -17.37 -5.93 -2.08
CA PRO A 216 -16.13 -6.55 -1.63
C PRO A 216 -14.92 -5.64 -1.82
N ASP A 217 -13.84 -5.93 -1.09
CA ASP A 217 -12.53 -5.35 -1.40
C ASP A 217 -12.02 -5.91 -2.74
N PRO A 218 -11.82 -5.05 -3.77
CA PRO A 218 -11.35 -5.49 -5.08
C PRO A 218 -9.90 -6.02 -5.04
N PHE A 219 -9.13 -5.75 -3.98
CA PHE A 219 -7.71 -6.07 -3.89
C PHE A 219 -7.34 -7.10 -2.82
N GLU A 220 -8.31 -7.63 -2.06
CA GLU A 220 -8.08 -8.58 -0.96
C GLU A 220 -7.25 -9.82 -1.38
N ASN A 221 -7.45 -10.31 -2.61
CA ASN A 221 -6.74 -11.47 -3.17
C ASN A 221 -5.76 -11.09 -4.29
N SER A 222 -5.42 -9.80 -4.42
CA SER A 222 -4.50 -9.34 -5.45
C SER A 222 -3.08 -9.87 -5.21
N SER A 223 -2.50 -10.49 -6.24
CA SER A 223 -1.10 -10.91 -6.22
C SER A 223 -0.14 -9.74 -5.99
N ARG A 224 -0.53 -8.53 -6.40
CA ARG A 224 0.24 -7.30 -6.20
C ARG A 224 0.26 -6.88 -4.73
N VAL A 225 -0.89 -6.96 -4.04
CA VAL A 225 -0.98 -6.71 -2.59
C VAL A 225 -0.21 -7.77 -1.81
N ALA A 226 -0.28 -9.03 -2.24
CA ALA A 226 0.54 -10.10 -1.64
C ALA A 226 2.05 -9.85 -1.84
N ALA A 227 2.48 -9.39 -3.02
CA ALA A 227 3.86 -9.02 -3.29
C ALA A 227 4.32 -7.82 -2.44
N ALA A 228 3.46 -6.81 -2.26
CA ALA A 228 3.70 -5.68 -1.38
C ALA A 228 3.91 -6.14 0.08
N ALA A 229 3.04 -7.02 0.59
CA ALA A 229 3.16 -7.60 1.93
C ALA A 229 4.46 -8.40 2.10
N ALA A 230 4.82 -9.21 1.10
CA ALA A 230 6.07 -9.96 1.12
C ALA A 230 7.30 -9.04 1.14
N ARG A 231 7.30 -7.96 0.34
CA ARG A 231 8.42 -7.01 0.29
C ARG A 231 8.59 -6.24 1.59
N VAL A 232 7.51 -5.85 2.26
CA VAL A 232 7.57 -5.24 3.59
C VAL A 232 8.26 -6.16 4.61
N ASN A 233 8.02 -7.47 4.56
CA ASN A 233 8.74 -8.42 5.43
C ASN A 233 10.25 -8.48 5.12
N VAL A 234 10.64 -8.31 3.85
CA VAL A 234 12.06 -8.17 3.47
C VAL A 234 12.63 -6.89 4.08
N ALA A 235 11.93 -5.76 3.90
CA ALA A 235 12.32 -4.47 4.45
C ALA A 235 12.49 -4.50 5.97
N ALA A 236 11.55 -5.10 6.71
CA ALA A 236 11.65 -5.25 8.17
C ALA A 236 12.91 -5.99 8.62
N ASN A 237 13.43 -6.90 7.77
CA ASN A 237 14.56 -7.76 8.06
C ASN A 237 15.92 -7.27 7.54
N VAL A 238 15.98 -6.08 6.90
CA VAL A 238 17.24 -5.45 6.50
C VAL A 238 18.22 -5.44 7.69
N LYS A 239 19.45 -5.87 7.41
CA LYS A 239 20.52 -5.95 8.42
C LYS A 239 21.32 -4.66 8.42
N TYR A 240 21.97 -4.39 9.55
CA TYR A 240 22.97 -3.32 9.61
C TYR A 240 24.12 -3.62 8.63
N PRO A 241 24.68 -2.59 7.96
CA PRO A 241 25.93 -2.75 7.23
C PRO A 241 27.05 -3.17 8.18
N PRO A 242 28.03 -3.96 7.71
CA PRO A 242 29.16 -4.36 8.54
C PRO A 242 30.00 -3.15 8.94
N THR A 243 30.38 -3.08 10.22
CA THR A 243 31.35 -2.08 10.68
C THR A 243 32.72 -2.41 10.11
N PRO A 244 33.40 -1.47 9.42
CA PRO A 244 34.73 -1.73 8.88
C PRO A 244 35.75 -1.98 9.98
N THR A 245 36.64 -2.96 9.75
CA THR A 245 37.70 -3.31 10.71
C THR A 245 38.94 -2.43 10.49
N ALA A 246 39.51 -1.93 11.58
CA ALA A 246 40.72 -1.12 11.53
C ALA A 246 41.96 -1.99 11.24
N LEU A 247 42.63 -1.74 10.12
CA LEU A 247 44.01 -2.20 9.88
C LEU A 247 44.98 -1.14 10.40
N SER A 248 46.03 -1.54 11.13
CA SER A 248 47.04 -0.61 11.64
C SER A 248 47.78 0.06 10.48
N GLY A 249 47.84 1.39 10.49
CA GLY A 249 48.58 2.19 9.50
C GLY A 249 49.35 3.34 10.16
N GLY A 250 50.29 3.93 9.43
CA GLY A 250 51.06 5.09 9.90
C GLY A 250 50.26 6.40 9.84
N ASN A 251 50.45 7.30 10.80
CA ASN A 251 49.82 8.61 10.80
C ASN A 251 50.47 9.53 9.75
N ILE A 252 49.66 10.39 9.13
CA ILE A 252 50.15 11.51 8.29
C ILE A 252 49.53 12.81 8.78
N ASP A 253 50.38 13.79 9.06
CA ASP A 253 49.98 15.16 9.33
C ASP A 253 50.35 16.05 8.14
N PHE A 254 49.34 16.45 7.36
CA PHE A 254 49.53 17.40 6.26
C PHE A 254 49.65 18.81 6.84
N ALA A 255 50.86 19.15 7.25
CA ALA A 255 51.18 20.40 7.91
C ALA A 255 51.98 21.35 7.00
N TRP A 256 52.16 22.58 7.46
CA TRP A 256 53.10 23.54 6.86
C TRP A 256 54.56 23.06 7.00
N ASN A 257 54.84 22.17 7.95
CA ASN A 257 56.12 21.48 8.05
C ASN A 257 56.22 20.37 6.99
N GLN A 258 56.96 20.67 5.92
CA GLN A 258 57.10 19.76 4.78
C GLN A 258 57.93 18.51 5.06
N SER A 259 58.96 18.57 5.90
CA SER A 259 59.85 17.42 6.13
C SER A 259 59.14 16.31 6.89
N GLY A 260 58.34 16.67 7.91
CA GLY A 260 57.51 15.73 8.68
C GLY A 260 56.50 15.01 7.78
N THR A 261 55.71 15.78 7.03
CA THR A 261 54.69 15.25 6.10
C THR A 261 55.30 14.27 5.10
N LYS A 262 56.43 14.63 4.47
CA LYS A 262 57.13 13.77 3.50
C LYS A 262 57.65 12.49 4.12
N SER A 263 58.24 12.55 5.32
CA SER A 263 58.73 11.36 6.02
C SER A 263 57.59 10.41 6.41
N GLN A 264 56.45 10.95 6.85
CA GLN A 264 55.27 10.16 7.20
C GLN A 264 54.65 9.48 5.97
N ALA A 265 54.55 10.19 4.85
CA ALA A 265 54.08 9.62 3.59
C ALA A 265 54.97 8.44 3.14
N LEU A 266 56.31 8.60 3.20
CA LEU A 266 57.25 7.53 2.87
C LEU A 266 57.10 6.32 3.79
N ALA A 267 56.82 6.53 5.08
CA ALA A 267 56.64 5.46 6.05
C ALA A 267 55.42 4.57 5.76
N VAL A 268 54.40 5.09 5.07
CA VAL A 268 53.25 4.30 4.59
C VAL A 268 53.39 3.86 3.13
N GLY A 269 54.56 4.06 2.54
CA GLY A 269 54.86 3.68 1.16
C GLY A 269 54.34 4.66 0.10
N CYS A 270 53.95 5.88 0.47
CA CYS A 270 53.54 6.92 -0.48
C CYS A 270 54.60 8.03 -0.58
N THR A 271 54.41 8.95 -1.52
CA THR A 271 55.19 10.18 -1.64
C THR A 271 54.28 11.37 -1.44
N ALA A 272 54.81 12.47 -0.91
CA ALA A 272 54.07 13.72 -0.74
C ALA A 272 54.83 14.89 -1.40
N ALA A 273 54.15 15.64 -2.25
CA ALA A 273 54.67 16.84 -2.91
C ALA A 273 53.88 18.07 -2.47
N TRP A 274 54.56 19.21 -2.31
CA TRP A 274 53.95 20.46 -1.89
C TRP A 274 54.02 21.50 -3.00
N SER A 275 52.85 22.02 -3.39
CA SER A 275 52.68 23.17 -4.27
C SER A 275 51.63 24.08 -3.63
N GLN A 276 52.08 25.10 -2.90
CA GLN A 276 51.22 25.91 -2.04
C GLN A 276 49.90 26.34 -2.73
N PRO A 277 48.73 26.16 -2.09
CA PRO A 277 48.49 25.61 -0.74
C PRO A 277 48.23 24.08 -0.71
N THR A 278 48.63 23.34 -1.74
CA THR A 278 48.22 21.95 -1.97
C THR A 278 49.31 20.94 -1.67
N TRP A 279 48.97 19.93 -0.87
CA TRP A 279 49.68 18.67 -0.78
C TRP A 279 49.16 17.68 -1.83
N THR A 280 50.04 17.05 -2.59
CA THR A 280 49.73 15.92 -3.45
C THR A 280 50.33 14.66 -2.85
N LEU A 281 49.50 13.74 -2.39
CA LEU A 281 49.92 12.41 -1.93
C LEU A 281 49.79 11.41 -3.09
N ASP A 282 50.86 10.72 -3.44
CA ASP A 282 50.89 9.70 -4.50
C ASP A 282 51.44 8.38 -3.95
N CYS A 283 50.63 7.32 -4.02
CA CYS A 283 50.99 6.00 -3.54
C CYS A 283 51.48 5.04 -4.65
N GLY A 284 51.61 5.56 -5.87
CA GLY A 284 52.04 4.84 -7.06
C GLY A 284 51.04 3.77 -7.48
N THR A 285 51.53 2.61 -7.90
CA THR A 285 50.73 1.48 -8.40
C THR A 285 50.23 0.55 -7.29
N ARG A 286 50.33 0.94 -6.02
CA ARG A 286 49.89 0.12 -4.90
C ARG A 286 48.39 -0.11 -4.93
N THR A 287 48.00 -1.35 -4.66
CA THR A 287 46.60 -1.77 -4.61
C THR A 287 46.04 -1.78 -3.19
N GLU A 288 46.88 -1.70 -2.16
CA GLU A 288 46.46 -1.62 -0.76
C GLU A 288 47.38 -0.67 0.00
N VAL A 289 46.79 0.28 0.71
CA VAL A 289 47.52 1.21 1.58
C VAL A 289 46.70 1.47 2.85
N SER A 290 47.34 1.35 4.01
CA SER A 290 46.71 1.58 5.31
C SER A 290 47.30 2.80 6.01
N PHE A 291 46.42 3.66 6.48
CA PHE A 291 46.72 4.89 7.19
C PHE A 291 46.21 4.81 8.64
N GLY A 292 46.95 5.47 9.51
CA GLY A 292 46.57 5.77 10.89
C GLY A 292 45.54 6.90 10.93
N THR A 293 45.84 7.92 11.72
CA THR A 293 45.14 9.21 11.70
C THR A 293 45.68 10.08 10.58
N ILE A 294 44.78 10.77 9.87
CA ILE A 294 45.12 11.84 8.93
C ILE A 294 44.67 13.17 9.52
N THR A 295 45.60 14.11 9.63
CA THR A 295 45.32 15.51 10.03
C THR A 295 45.72 16.47 8.92
N MET A 296 45.03 17.61 8.85
CA MET A 296 45.33 18.66 7.89
C MET A 296 45.37 20.01 8.61
N GLY A 297 46.43 20.78 8.38
CA GLY A 297 46.55 22.14 8.89
C GLY A 297 45.54 23.10 8.25
N GLY A 298 45.22 24.19 8.95
CA GLY A 298 44.33 25.23 8.43
C GLY A 298 44.82 25.84 7.11
N GLY A 299 43.91 26.03 6.16
CA GLY A 299 44.20 26.61 4.85
C GLY A 299 44.89 25.68 3.83
N ILE A 300 45.20 24.44 4.21
CA ILE A 300 45.83 23.45 3.35
C ILE A 300 44.78 22.75 2.47
N GLN A 301 45.18 22.47 1.22
CA GLN A 301 44.46 21.60 0.29
C GLN A 301 45.17 20.25 0.15
N LEU A 302 44.42 19.22 -0.20
CA LEU A 302 44.96 17.87 -0.36
C LEU A 302 44.41 17.19 -1.62
N ASP A 303 45.33 16.74 -2.46
CA ASP A 303 45.10 15.83 -3.57
C ASP A 303 45.60 14.45 -3.18
N PHE A 304 44.67 13.59 -2.78
CA PHE A 304 44.92 12.24 -2.33
C PHE A 304 44.83 11.25 -3.49
N ASN A 305 46.00 10.83 -3.97
CA ASN A 305 46.22 9.78 -4.95
C ASN A 305 45.28 9.84 -6.18
N LEU A 306 45.17 11.02 -6.81
CA LEU A 306 44.24 11.26 -7.91
C LEU A 306 44.46 10.35 -9.13
N ASN A 307 45.70 9.92 -9.35
CA ASN A 307 46.09 9.04 -10.45
C ASN A 307 46.29 7.58 -10.01
N GLY A 308 45.83 7.22 -8.80
CA GLY A 308 45.93 5.87 -8.27
C GLY A 308 45.13 4.83 -9.07
N PRO A 309 45.44 3.53 -8.96
CA PRO A 309 44.65 2.48 -9.59
C PRO A 309 43.20 2.50 -9.09
N ALA A 310 42.22 2.39 -9.99
CA ALA A 310 40.79 2.45 -9.63
C ALA A 310 40.35 1.34 -8.65
N GLY A 311 41.04 0.20 -8.63
CA GLY A 311 40.79 -0.90 -7.69
C GLY A 311 41.62 -0.84 -6.40
N ALA A 312 42.42 0.21 -6.18
CA ALA A 312 43.24 0.33 -4.98
C ALA A 312 42.37 0.56 -3.74
N THR A 313 42.75 -0.08 -2.63
CA THR A 313 42.06 0.01 -1.34
C THR A 313 42.85 0.88 -0.36
N TYR A 314 42.23 1.93 0.14
CA TYR A 314 42.77 2.85 1.14
C TYR A 314 42.00 2.68 2.45
N THR A 315 42.69 2.19 3.48
CA THR A 315 42.09 1.97 4.81
C THR A 315 42.56 3.04 5.78
N PHE A 316 41.64 3.64 6.53
CA PHE A 316 41.90 4.63 7.57
C PHE A 316 41.44 4.06 8.90
N SER A 317 42.39 3.86 9.82
CA SER A 317 42.11 3.36 11.17
C SER A 317 41.78 4.46 12.17
N GLY A 318 42.25 5.69 11.90
CA GLY A 318 41.89 6.90 12.61
C GLY A 318 40.65 7.60 12.02
N PRO A 319 40.06 8.56 12.75
CA PRO A 319 39.02 9.43 12.19
C PRO A 319 39.63 10.32 11.10
N VAL A 320 38.84 10.63 10.08
CA VAL A 320 39.23 11.56 9.00
C VAL A 320 38.32 12.78 9.05
N THR A 321 38.92 13.95 9.30
CA THR A 321 38.22 15.24 9.29
C THR A 321 38.80 16.14 8.22
N VAL A 322 37.95 16.65 7.32
CA VAL A 322 38.28 17.62 6.30
C VAL A 322 37.71 18.98 6.64
N ALA A 323 38.57 19.93 6.98
CA ALA A 323 38.23 21.33 7.28
C ALA A 323 38.90 22.34 6.33
N GLY A 324 39.72 21.88 5.38
CA GLY A 324 40.41 22.71 4.40
C GLY A 324 39.50 23.27 3.30
N SER A 325 40.01 24.19 2.49
CA SER A 325 39.24 24.81 1.40
C SER A 325 38.89 23.82 0.28
N GLN A 326 39.72 22.79 0.06
CA GLN A 326 39.49 21.73 -0.91
C GLN A 326 40.28 20.47 -0.58
N THR A 327 39.64 19.31 -0.63
CA THR A 327 40.29 17.99 -0.58
C THR A 327 39.72 17.10 -1.66
N ARG A 328 40.58 16.51 -2.49
CA ARG A 328 40.20 15.63 -3.59
C ARG A 328 40.82 14.26 -3.38
N PHE A 329 40.01 13.23 -3.39
CA PHE A 329 40.43 11.83 -3.38
C PHE A 329 40.21 11.25 -4.78
N GLY A 330 41.16 10.46 -5.26
CA GLY A 330 41.07 9.75 -6.53
C GLY A 330 39.98 8.67 -6.54
N ASN A 331 40.06 7.78 -7.53
CA ASN A 331 39.24 6.57 -7.56
C ASN A 331 39.81 5.54 -6.58
N GLY A 332 38.96 4.67 -6.05
CA GLY A 332 39.40 3.57 -5.19
C GLY A 332 38.35 3.06 -4.21
N ASN A 333 38.75 2.06 -3.43
CA ASN A 333 37.98 1.51 -2.34
C ASN A 333 38.42 2.18 -1.03
N TYR A 334 37.54 2.96 -0.40
CA TYR A 334 37.85 3.72 0.80
C TYR A 334 37.19 3.08 2.03
N VAL A 335 38.01 2.75 3.03
CA VAL A 335 37.56 2.09 4.26
C VAL A 335 37.86 2.99 5.46
N PHE A 336 36.85 3.73 5.92
CA PHE A 336 36.96 4.66 7.05
C PHE A 336 36.48 4.00 8.34
N SER A 337 37.38 3.36 9.08
CA SER A 337 37.02 2.59 10.29
C SER A 337 36.39 3.45 11.39
N LYS A 338 36.71 4.75 11.42
CA LYS A 338 36.18 5.73 12.39
C LYS A 338 35.43 6.88 11.71
N GLY A 339 34.75 6.56 10.61
CA GLY A 339 33.90 7.48 9.87
C GLY A 339 34.64 8.66 9.25
N PHE A 340 33.87 9.57 8.66
CA PHE A 340 34.38 10.72 7.91
C PHE A 340 33.58 11.97 8.24
N SER A 341 34.27 13.08 8.51
CA SER A 341 33.66 14.38 8.78
C SER A 341 34.17 15.44 7.82
N ALA A 342 33.28 16.18 7.18
CA ALA A 342 33.58 17.32 6.33
C ALA A 342 32.94 18.60 6.89
N SER A 343 33.75 19.64 7.04
CA SER A 343 33.34 21.02 7.26
C SER A 343 33.89 21.98 6.19
N GLY A 344 34.59 21.44 5.19
CA GLY A 344 35.04 22.13 3.98
C GLY A 344 34.70 21.33 2.72
N THR A 345 35.22 21.72 1.56
CA THR A 345 34.91 21.02 0.29
C THR A 345 35.73 19.74 0.17
N ALA A 346 35.05 18.60 -0.01
CA ALA A 346 35.66 17.31 -0.25
C ALA A 346 35.02 16.60 -1.47
N SER A 347 35.84 15.99 -2.31
CA SER A 347 35.36 15.18 -3.44
C SER A 347 36.09 13.86 -3.54
N PHE A 348 35.38 12.80 -3.89
CA PHE A 348 35.94 11.48 -4.17
C PHE A 348 35.69 11.10 -5.64
N GLY A 349 36.65 10.39 -6.22
CA GLY A 349 36.46 9.65 -7.46
C GLY A 349 35.46 8.50 -7.28
N ALA A 350 35.22 7.74 -8.35
CA ALA A 350 34.32 6.60 -8.30
C ALA A 350 34.94 5.43 -7.52
N GLY A 351 34.11 4.64 -6.83
CA GLY A 351 34.58 3.44 -6.14
C GLY A 351 33.65 2.92 -5.05
N SER A 352 34.24 2.19 -4.09
CA SER A 352 33.49 1.65 -2.95
C SER A 352 33.86 2.37 -1.66
N PHE A 353 32.86 2.61 -0.81
CA PHE A 353 33.01 3.40 0.40
C PHE A 353 32.39 2.67 1.58
N SER A 354 33.20 2.40 2.60
CA SER A 354 32.77 1.76 3.83
C SER A 354 33.09 2.64 5.02
N PHE A 355 32.09 2.98 5.84
CA PHE A 355 32.23 3.91 6.96
C PHE A 355 31.82 3.26 8.28
N GLY A 356 32.74 3.26 9.24
CA GLY A 356 32.47 3.09 10.66
C GLY A 356 31.99 4.40 11.28
N VAL A 357 32.07 4.55 12.60
CA VAL A 357 31.44 5.69 13.30
C VAL A 357 32.45 6.79 13.60
N HIS A 358 32.10 8.04 13.26
CA HIS A 358 32.89 9.21 13.62
C HIS A 358 32.48 9.72 15.02
N SER A 359 33.39 9.59 15.98
CA SER A 359 33.11 9.84 17.40
C SER A 359 32.66 11.26 17.73
N ALA A 360 33.08 12.27 16.95
CA ALA A 360 32.75 13.67 17.24
C ALA A 360 31.26 14.01 17.01
N CYS A 361 30.58 13.28 16.14
CA CYS A 361 29.20 13.55 15.75
C CYS A 361 28.26 12.36 15.96
N GLY A 362 28.80 11.16 16.20
CA GLY A 362 28.01 9.94 16.40
C GLY A 362 27.44 9.35 15.11
N TYR A 363 27.83 9.88 13.94
CA TYR A 363 27.43 9.37 12.63
C TYR A 363 28.62 8.82 11.85
N SER A 364 28.38 8.01 10.83
CA SER A 364 29.41 7.51 9.93
C SER A 364 29.93 8.57 8.96
N ILE A 365 29.03 9.42 8.48
CA ILE A 365 29.35 10.57 7.63
C ILE A 365 28.76 11.81 8.27
N CYS A 366 29.57 12.85 8.45
CA CYS A 366 29.16 14.12 9.02
C CYS A 366 29.53 15.26 8.07
N ASN A 367 28.54 15.81 7.37
CA ASN A 367 28.70 16.91 6.45
C ASN A 367 28.11 18.18 7.09
N ASN A 368 28.96 19.12 7.49
CA ASN A 368 28.57 20.24 8.35
C ASN A 368 29.13 21.59 7.85
N GLY A 369 28.67 22.70 8.42
CA GLY A 369 29.32 24.01 8.25
C GLY A 369 29.35 24.56 6.82
N GLY A 370 28.32 24.28 6.00
CA GLY A 370 28.25 24.71 4.60
C GLY A 370 29.16 23.92 3.64
N ALA A 371 29.77 22.83 4.09
CA ALA A 371 30.58 21.95 3.26
C ALA A 371 29.87 21.40 2.01
N SER A 372 30.67 21.13 0.99
CA SER A 372 30.28 20.38 -0.20
C SER A 372 31.05 19.06 -0.21
N LEU A 373 30.33 17.94 -0.04
CA LEU A 373 30.88 16.59 -0.07
C LEU A 373 30.30 15.84 -1.27
N THR A 374 31.16 15.43 -2.20
CA THR A 374 30.73 14.77 -3.44
C THR A 374 31.47 13.47 -3.68
N PHE A 375 30.76 12.49 -4.22
CA PHE A 375 31.31 11.20 -4.64
C PHE A 375 30.94 11.01 -6.11
N ALA A 376 31.92 10.84 -7.00
CA ALA A 376 31.65 10.44 -8.37
C ALA A 376 31.06 9.02 -8.42
N GLY A 377 30.62 8.57 -9.59
CA GLY A 377 30.04 7.22 -9.70
C GLY A 377 30.16 6.59 -11.08
N PRO A 378 29.67 5.34 -11.21
CA PRO A 378 28.91 4.61 -10.19
C PRO A 378 29.74 4.23 -8.96
N SER A 379 29.12 4.26 -7.78
CA SER A 379 29.77 4.01 -6.49
C SER A 379 28.89 3.21 -5.53
N SER A 380 29.52 2.47 -4.62
CA SER A 380 28.83 1.66 -3.60
C SER A 380 29.10 2.18 -2.19
N PHE A 381 28.06 2.32 -1.37
CA PHE A 381 28.14 2.87 -0.02
C PHE A 381 27.66 1.86 1.04
N SER A 382 28.52 1.56 2.01
CA SER A 382 28.23 0.77 3.21
C SER A 382 28.45 1.65 4.44
N VAL A 383 27.37 2.12 5.05
CA VAL A 383 27.40 3.17 6.09
C VAL A 383 26.88 2.60 7.41
N ALA A 384 27.77 2.23 8.33
CA ALA A 384 27.37 1.46 9.51
C ALA A 384 26.48 2.23 10.51
N SER A 385 26.65 3.55 10.63
CA SER A 385 26.06 4.38 11.68
C SER A 385 25.60 5.74 11.16
N GLY A 386 24.84 5.76 10.07
CA GLY A 386 24.06 6.90 9.62
C GLY A 386 24.84 8.02 8.94
N ILE A 387 24.09 8.87 8.25
CA ILE A 387 24.58 10.05 7.55
C ILE A 387 23.94 11.28 8.18
N LYS A 388 24.74 12.26 8.57
CA LYS A 388 24.25 13.57 9.01
C LYS A 388 24.75 14.66 8.06
N SER A 389 23.82 15.43 7.51
CA SER A 389 24.12 16.64 6.71
C SER A 389 23.42 17.83 7.36
N SER A 390 24.17 18.88 7.73
CA SER A 390 23.64 20.04 8.45
C SER A 390 24.12 21.38 7.90
N GLY A 391 23.42 22.48 8.21
CA GLY A 391 23.91 23.85 8.03
C GLY A 391 24.19 24.25 6.57
N GLY A 392 23.20 24.07 5.68
CA GLY A 392 23.26 24.51 4.28
C GLY A 392 24.22 23.70 3.38
N THR A 393 24.68 22.55 3.87
CA THR A 393 25.62 21.69 3.16
C THR A 393 25.06 21.08 1.88
N THR A 394 25.95 20.67 0.98
CA THR A 394 25.60 19.82 -0.17
C THR A 394 26.30 18.47 -0.02
N LEU A 395 25.55 17.38 -0.13
CA LEU A 395 26.04 16.01 -0.17
C LEU A 395 25.55 15.35 -1.46
N VAL A 396 26.46 14.93 -2.34
CA VAL A 396 26.14 14.16 -3.55
C VAL A 396 26.81 12.80 -3.48
N MET A 397 26.01 11.74 -3.48
CA MET A 397 26.49 10.36 -3.35
C MET A 397 26.32 9.60 -4.67
N GLY A 398 27.42 9.51 -5.41
CA GLY A 398 27.48 8.77 -6.67
C GLY A 398 27.08 9.61 -7.89
N ALA A 399 27.19 8.98 -9.05
CA ALA A 399 26.74 9.47 -10.36
C ALA A 399 26.39 8.28 -11.26
N GLY A 400 25.59 8.51 -12.32
CA GLY A 400 25.10 7.44 -13.18
C GLY A 400 24.10 6.52 -12.47
N THR A 401 23.93 5.28 -12.95
CA THR A 401 22.85 4.37 -12.55
C THR A 401 23.31 3.11 -11.80
N GLY A 402 24.61 2.85 -11.74
CA GLY A 402 25.19 1.64 -11.14
C GLY A 402 25.49 1.75 -9.65
N ASN A 403 24.85 2.66 -8.92
CA ASN A 403 25.17 2.91 -7.51
C ASN A 403 24.50 1.89 -6.57
N SER A 404 24.97 1.81 -5.33
CA SER A 404 24.37 0.94 -4.33
C SER A 404 24.48 1.54 -2.92
N PHE A 405 23.41 1.48 -2.14
CA PHE A 405 23.31 2.10 -0.81
C PHE A 405 22.87 1.08 0.23
N HIS A 406 23.68 0.90 1.27
CA HIS A 406 23.34 0.12 2.44
C HIS A 406 23.64 0.96 3.69
N LEU A 407 22.59 1.46 4.32
CA LEU A 407 22.67 2.49 5.35
C LEU A 407 22.15 1.96 6.70
N GLY A 408 22.96 2.02 7.75
CA GLY A 408 22.57 1.69 9.12
C GLY A 408 22.30 2.96 9.92
N ALA A 409 21.46 2.86 10.95
CA ALA A 409 21.15 3.97 11.85
C ALA A 409 22.29 4.31 12.80
N ALA A 410 22.45 5.60 13.10
CA ALA A 410 23.19 6.03 14.27
C ALA A 410 22.49 5.58 15.57
N SER A 411 23.22 4.91 16.45
CA SER A 411 22.65 4.30 17.67
C SER A 411 21.99 5.30 18.63
N GLY A 412 22.47 6.56 18.64
CA GLY A 412 21.96 7.59 19.55
C GLY A 412 20.65 8.25 19.10
N THR A 413 20.33 8.20 17.80
CA THR A 413 19.16 8.91 17.25
C THR A 413 18.17 8.00 16.52
N GLY A 414 18.62 6.83 16.06
CA GLY A 414 17.84 5.95 15.21
C GLY A 414 17.82 6.35 13.73
N TYR A 415 18.52 7.44 13.35
CA TYR A 415 18.53 7.92 11.97
C TYR A 415 19.64 7.26 11.14
N ALA A 416 19.25 6.63 10.03
CA ALA A 416 20.18 6.22 8.97
C ALA A 416 20.55 7.40 8.07
N LEU A 417 19.66 8.40 7.98
CA LEU A 417 19.92 9.66 7.31
C LEU A 417 19.23 10.79 8.07
N HIS A 418 19.95 11.87 8.35
CA HIS A 418 19.42 13.09 8.94
C HIS A 418 19.94 14.32 8.18
N ALA A 419 19.06 14.97 7.43
CA ALA A 419 19.32 16.26 6.78
C ALA A 419 18.66 17.39 7.59
N GLU A 420 19.43 18.39 7.98
CA GLU A 420 18.93 19.52 8.77
C GLU A 420 19.54 20.86 8.35
N GLY A 421 18.95 21.97 8.82
CA GLY A 421 19.53 23.30 8.67
C GLY A 421 19.74 23.72 7.21
N GLY A 422 18.88 23.31 6.28
CA GLY A 422 18.98 23.68 4.86
C GLY A 422 19.89 22.78 4.02
N ALA A 423 20.32 21.64 4.55
CA ALA A 423 21.18 20.71 3.82
C ALA A 423 20.49 20.13 2.58
N LYS A 424 21.27 19.86 1.53
CA LYS A 424 20.84 19.22 0.28
C LYS A 424 21.57 17.89 0.14
N VAL A 425 20.83 16.79 0.20
CA VAL A 425 21.37 15.44 0.04
C VAL A 425 20.79 14.82 -1.22
N THR A 426 21.66 14.42 -2.14
CA THR A 426 21.31 13.78 -3.41
C THR A 426 22.06 12.47 -3.55
N MET A 427 21.33 11.41 -3.87
CA MET A 427 21.89 10.09 -4.18
C MET A 427 21.61 9.77 -5.65
N ALA A 428 22.61 9.26 -6.36
CA ALA A 428 22.47 8.86 -7.77
C ALA A 428 21.87 7.45 -7.91
N ASP A 429 21.23 7.20 -9.05
CA ASP A 429 20.43 5.99 -9.31
C ASP A 429 21.17 4.68 -9.02
N ALA A 430 20.42 3.73 -8.48
CA ALA A 430 20.82 2.38 -8.11
C ALA A 430 20.02 1.33 -8.91
N THR A 431 19.86 1.57 -10.21
CA THR A 431 19.09 0.70 -11.14
C THR A 431 19.95 -0.33 -11.88
N GLY A 432 21.28 -0.29 -11.71
CA GLY A 432 22.19 -1.32 -12.22
C GLY A 432 21.93 -2.70 -11.59
N SER A 433 22.47 -3.76 -12.19
CA SER A 433 22.24 -5.16 -11.75
C SER A 433 22.71 -5.49 -10.33
N LEU A 434 23.66 -4.71 -9.80
CA LEU A 434 24.14 -4.80 -8.41
C LEU A 434 23.59 -3.66 -7.52
N GLY A 435 22.70 -2.84 -8.08
CA GLY A 435 22.07 -1.73 -7.40
C GLY A 435 21.15 -2.21 -6.29
N ARG A 436 21.32 -1.64 -5.10
CA ARG A 436 20.45 -1.87 -3.96
C ARG A 436 20.22 -0.55 -3.23
N PHE A 437 19.06 -0.43 -2.60
CA PHE A 437 18.77 0.65 -1.66
C PHE A 437 18.16 0.05 -0.40
N GLU A 438 19.02 -0.17 0.60
CA GLU A 438 18.67 -0.82 1.86
C GLU A 438 18.98 0.10 3.04
N VAL A 439 18.01 0.29 3.92
CA VAL A 439 18.11 1.20 5.05
C VAL A 439 17.66 0.51 6.33
N LYS A 440 18.53 0.46 7.34
CA LYS A 440 18.23 0.01 8.70
C LYS A 440 18.17 1.21 9.64
N GLY A 441 17.02 1.87 9.72
CA GLY A 441 16.86 3.10 10.46
C GLY A 441 15.83 4.04 9.86
N ASP A 442 15.54 5.11 10.58
CA ASP A 442 14.63 6.15 10.10
C ASP A 442 15.40 7.15 9.19
N MET A 443 14.74 7.68 8.17
CA MET A 443 15.26 8.76 7.31
C MET A 443 14.51 10.04 7.63
N LYS A 444 15.27 11.08 8.03
CA LYS A 444 14.73 12.36 8.47
C LYS A 444 15.31 13.51 7.65
N ALA A 445 14.44 14.41 7.20
CA ALA A 445 14.86 15.69 6.65
C ALA A 445 14.02 16.79 7.30
N ASP A 446 14.67 17.69 8.03
CA ASP A 446 13.99 18.80 8.70
C ASP A 446 13.62 19.92 7.73
N GLY A 447 12.72 20.80 8.16
CA GLY A 447 12.24 21.92 7.34
C GLY A 447 13.37 22.72 6.71
N GLY A 448 13.19 23.11 5.44
CA GLY A 448 14.19 23.83 4.65
C GLY A 448 15.28 22.95 4.04
N SER A 449 15.38 21.67 4.39
CA SER A 449 16.35 20.73 3.82
C SER A 449 15.78 20.02 2.59
N CYS A 450 16.64 19.43 1.75
CA CYS A 450 16.27 18.69 0.55
C CYS A 450 16.85 17.28 0.58
N LEU A 451 16.02 16.30 0.25
CA LEU A 451 16.43 14.91 0.11
C LEU A 451 16.00 14.38 -1.25
N SER A 452 16.94 13.87 -2.03
CA SER A 452 16.68 13.13 -3.26
C SER A 452 17.15 11.69 -3.11
N ILE A 453 16.19 10.77 -3.06
CA ILE A 453 16.39 9.33 -2.95
C ILE A 453 16.49 8.76 -4.38
N PRO A 454 17.46 7.88 -4.68
CA PRO A 454 17.77 7.49 -6.04
C PRO A 454 16.69 6.57 -6.63
N ALA A 455 16.61 6.44 -7.95
CA ALA A 455 15.80 5.37 -8.54
C ALA A 455 16.42 4.00 -8.23
N ALA A 456 15.59 3.02 -7.90
CA ALA A 456 16.00 1.63 -7.65
C ALA A 456 14.81 0.71 -7.91
N ALA A 457 15.06 -0.56 -8.24
CA ALA A 457 13.95 -1.51 -8.39
C ALA A 457 13.15 -1.65 -7.08
N HIS A 458 13.85 -1.62 -5.95
CA HIS A 458 13.27 -1.67 -4.61
C HIS A 458 14.04 -0.79 -3.63
N HIS A 459 13.30 -0.15 -2.73
CA HIS A 459 13.82 0.58 -1.59
C HIS A 459 13.32 -0.11 -0.31
N ASP A 460 14.21 -0.81 0.37
CA ASP A 460 13.88 -1.56 1.57
C ASP A 460 14.28 -0.78 2.81
N VAL A 461 13.29 -0.27 3.54
CA VAL A 461 13.51 0.61 4.70
C VAL A 461 12.95 -0.05 5.96
N SER A 462 13.85 -0.58 6.80
CA SER A 462 13.56 -1.02 8.16
C SER A 462 13.51 0.18 9.12
N GLY A 463 12.53 1.06 8.89
CA GLY A 463 12.36 2.31 9.60
C GLY A 463 11.30 3.18 8.94
N SER A 464 11.26 4.46 9.30
CA SER A 464 10.25 5.42 8.88
C SER A 464 10.86 6.54 8.05
N LEU A 465 10.04 7.18 7.21
CA LEU A 465 10.41 8.41 6.52
C LEU A 465 9.67 9.57 7.18
N SER A 466 10.43 10.50 7.78
CA SER A 466 9.95 11.68 8.50
C SER A 466 10.51 12.93 7.84
N ILE A 467 9.79 13.47 6.85
CA ILE A 467 10.33 14.49 5.96
C ILE A 467 9.52 15.77 6.12
N ALA A 468 10.13 16.80 6.68
CA ALA A 468 9.62 18.17 6.77
C ALA A 468 10.18 19.09 5.68
N GLY A 469 11.24 18.66 4.99
CA GLY A 469 11.83 19.34 3.84
C GLY A 469 11.27 18.88 2.48
N GLY A 470 11.93 19.30 1.40
CA GLY A 470 11.58 18.85 0.05
C GLY A 470 12.10 17.43 -0.21
N LEU A 471 11.27 16.58 -0.82
CA LEU A 471 11.56 15.18 -1.10
C LEU A 471 11.39 14.88 -2.59
N ALA A 472 12.44 14.34 -3.21
CA ALA A 472 12.36 13.71 -4.52
C ALA A 472 12.58 12.20 -4.35
N LEU A 473 11.67 11.40 -4.90
CA LEU A 473 11.75 9.94 -4.91
C LEU A 473 11.97 9.48 -6.35
N GLY A 474 13.12 8.85 -6.61
CA GLY A 474 13.34 8.15 -7.87
C GLY A 474 12.38 6.96 -8.04
N ALA A 475 12.13 6.58 -9.29
CA ALA A 475 11.23 5.48 -9.62
C ALA A 475 11.58 4.19 -8.86
N GLY A 476 10.57 3.46 -8.40
CA GLY A 476 10.77 2.23 -7.65
C GLY A 476 9.65 1.84 -6.69
N ASN A 477 9.78 0.64 -6.12
CA ASN A 477 8.88 0.13 -5.09
C ASN A 477 9.49 0.37 -3.71
N TYR A 478 8.89 1.25 -2.92
CA TYR A 478 9.34 1.60 -1.58
C TYR A 478 8.62 0.76 -0.54
N ALA A 479 9.32 -0.20 0.06
CA ALA A 479 8.83 -0.98 1.19
C ALA A 479 9.36 -0.40 2.50
N ILE A 480 8.46 0.19 3.28
CA ILE A 480 8.75 0.93 4.50
C ILE A 480 8.10 0.20 5.67
N ASP A 481 8.91 -0.36 6.55
CA ASP A 481 8.41 -1.07 7.74
C ASP A 481 7.85 -0.11 8.80
N GLY A 482 8.19 1.18 8.76
CA GLY A 482 7.62 2.18 9.66
C GLY A 482 6.40 2.88 9.08
N TYR A 483 6.43 4.20 9.21
CA TYR A 483 5.46 5.11 8.62
C TYR A 483 6.13 6.02 7.59
N PHE A 484 5.33 6.67 6.75
CA PHE A 484 5.74 7.72 5.84
C PHE A 484 4.99 9.00 6.19
N ALA A 485 5.69 10.02 6.68
CA ALA A 485 5.08 11.29 7.05
C ALA A 485 5.82 12.47 6.41
N LEU A 486 5.03 13.33 5.77
CA LEU A 486 5.46 14.63 5.27
C LEU A 486 4.98 15.74 6.21
N GLY A 487 5.87 16.63 6.64
CA GLY A 487 5.54 17.82 7.43
C GLY A 487 5.17 17.59 8.90
N GLU A 488 5.35 16.38 9.44
CA GLU A 488 4.88 16.04 10.80
C GLU A 488 5.52 16.87 11.94
N SER A 489 6.69 17.47 11.71
CA SER A 489 7.41 18.31 12.67
C SER A 489 7.49 19.78 12.24
N GLY A 490 6.55 20.24 11.39
CA GLY A 490 6.59 21.57 10.78
C GLY A 490 7.50 21.57 9.54
N GLY A 491 7.05 22.19 8.45
CA GLY A 491 7.71 22.10 7.16
C GLY A 491 6.83 22.61 6.02
N GLY A 492 7.28 22.44 4.78
CA GLY A 492 6.54 22.85 3.60
C GLY A 492 7.40 22.84 2.35
N ASN A 493 6.93 23.48 1.27
CA ASN A 493 7.71 23.57 0.04
C ASN A 493 9.07 24.22 0.30
N VAL A 494 10.12 23.54 -0.12
CA VAL A 494 11.49 24.01 -0.05
C VAL A 494 12.00 24.23 -1.47
N ASN A 495 12.75 25.29 -1.70
CA ASN A 495 13.46 25.41 -2.97
C ASN A 495 14.61 24.38 -3.00
N CYS A 496 14.36 23.27 -3.68
CA CYS A 496 15.31 22.20 -3.89
C CYS A 496 15.74 22.20 -5.34
N PHE A 497 17.06 22.23 -5.55
CA PHE A 497 17.66 22.08 -6.88
C PHE A 497 17.13 23.08 -7.94
N GLY A 498 16.75 24.29 -7.50
CA GLY A 498 16.23 25.35 -8.38
C GLY A 498 14.71 25.30 -8.61
N SER A 499 13.99 24.40 -7.90
CA SER A 499 12.54 24.23 -8.01
C SER A 499 11.88 24.16 -6.64
N ASP A 500 10.63 24.64 -6.52
CA ASP A 500 9.84 24.48 -5.30
C ASP A 500 9.39 23.02 -5.16
N LEU A 501 10.03 22.28 -4.27
CA LEU A 501 9.81 20.86 -4.04
C LEU A 501 9.07 20.61 -2.73
N SER A 502 8.00 19.82 -2.82
CA SER A 502 7.29 19.21 -1.69
C SER A 502 7.59 17.72 -1.66
N LEU A 503 6.85 16.98 -2.48
CA LEU A 503 7.09 15.61 -2.86
C LEU A 503 6.99 15.58 -4.39
N ASP A 504 8.05 15.12 -5.05
CA ASP A 504 8.00 14.67 -6.44
C ASP A 504 8.33 13.17 -6.47
N ALA A 505 7.39 12.39 -6.95
CA ALA A 505 7.47 10.94 -7.03
C ALA A 505 6.75 10.49 -8.31
N ASP A 506 7.53 9.93 -9.24
CA ASP A 506 7.05 9.43 -10.53
C ASP A 506 7.44 7.96 -10.70
N GLN A 507 6.47 7.14 -11.11
CA GLN A 507 6.61 5.68 -11.14
C GLN A 507 7.02 5.12 -9.77
N VAL A 508 6.36 5.60 -8.71
CA VAL A 508 6.66 5.25 -7.32
C VAL A 508 5.45 4.57 -6.67
N ALA A 509 5.68 3.39 -6.10
CA ALA A 509 4.72 2.73 -5.22
C ALA A 509 5.24 2.78 -3.78
N LEU A 510 4.47 3.39 -2.88
CA LEU A 510 4.77 3.44 -1.45
C LEU A 510 4.02 2.33 -0.72
N VAL A 511 4.72 1.42 -0.05
CA VAL A 511 4.14 0.37 0.78
C VAL A 511 4.58 0.59 2.23
N VAL A 512 3.64 0.93 3.10
CA VAL A 512 3.91 1.19 4.53
C VAL A 512 3.32 0.09 5.41
N SER A 513 4.13 -0.51 6.28
CA SER A 513 3.65 -1.58 7.17
C SER A 513 2.85 -1.02 8.36
N GLY A 514 3.18 0.19 8.81
CA GLY A 514 2.60 0.79 10.00
C GLY A 514 3.05 0.13 11.31
N SER A 515 4.14 -0.65 11.32
CA SER A 515 4.69 -1.23 12.56
C SER A 515 5.10 -0.15 13.57
N LYS A 516 5.46 1.02 13.06
CA LYS A 516 5.55 2.30 13.77
C LYS A 516 4.51 3.26 13.21
N GLN A 517 4.05 4.17 14.05
CA GLN A 517 3.18 5.28 13.67
C GLN A 517 3.88 6.59 13.98
N SER A 518 3.55 7.64 13.22
CA SER A 518 3.96 9.00 13.56
C SER A 518 3.49 9.36 14.97
N LYS A 519 4.35 10.06 15.71
CA LYS A 519 4.07 10.56 17.07
C LYS A 519 4.00 12.09 17.11
N SER A 520 3.95 12.74 15.96
CA SER A 520 4.19 14.17 15.85
C SER A 520 3.11 14.90 15.06
N GLY A 521 2.75 16.08 15.56
CA GLY A 521 1.83 17.00 14.90
C GLY A 521 0.49 16.37 14.54
N SER A 522 -0.07 16.82 13.41
CA SER A 522 -1.32 16.31 12.83
C SER A 522 -1.22 14.89 12.27
N CYS A 523 -0.01 14.34 12.18
CA CYS A 523 0.25 12.98 11.69
C CYS A 523 0.18 11.91 12.78
N THR A 524 0.01 12.30 14.04
CA THR A 524 -0.02 11.37 15.19
C THR A 524 -0.97 10.19 14.94
N GLY A 525 -0.46 8.97 15.10
CA GLY A 525 -1.21 7.72 14.93
C GLY A 525 -1.37 7.25 13.49
N ARG A 526 -0.77 7.93 12.50
CA ARG A 526 -0.87 7.58 11.08
C ARG A 526 0.34 6.78 10.59
N ALA A 527 0.07 5.86 9.66
CA ALA A 527 1.11 5.14 8.91
C ALA A 527 1.49 5.89 7.62
N PHE A 528 0.56 6.64 7.05
CA PHE A 528 0.84 7.59 5.98
C PHE A 528 0.26 8.96 6.34
N CYS A 529 1.05 10.01 6.22
CA CYS A 529 0.56 11.34 6.49
C CYS A 529 1.20 12.40 5.61
N VAL A 530 0.40 13.37 5.21
CA VAL A 530 0.85 14.66 4.69
C VAL A 530 0.26 15.74 5.58
N ALA A 531 1.09 16.40 6.36
CA ALA A 531 0.69 17.51 7.22
C ALA A 531 0.61 18.84 6.44
N SER A 532 0.23 19.89 7.17
CA SER A 532 0.10 21.25 6.64
C SER A 532 1.45 21.82 6.17
N GLY A 533 1.38 22.75 5.21
CA GLY A 533 2.55 23.43 4.64
C GLY A 533 3.06 22.85 3.32
N TYR A 534 2.69 21.61 2.97
CA TYR A 534 3.00 21.03 1.67
C TYR A 534 1.97 21.48 0.63
N ARG A 535 2.42 21.86 -0.58
CA ARG A 535 1.60 22.12 -1.79
C ARG A 535 2.26 21.51 -3.02
N ASN A 536 1.50 21.29 -4.09
CA ASN A 536 1.96 20.72 -5.36
C ASN A 536 2.65 19.36 -5.22
N ILE A 537 2.12 18.49 -4.34
CA ILE A 537 2.60 17.12 -4.23
C ILE A 537 2.33 16.39 -5.55
N ARG A 538 3.32 15.67 -6.06
CA ARG A 538 3.15 14.76 -7.21
C ARG A 538 3.53 13.36 -6.78
N LEU A 539 2.58 12.43 -6.85
CA LEU A 539 2.77 11.01 -6.61
C LEU A 539 2.06 10.23 -7.70
N VAL A 540 2.83 9.66 -8.62
CA VAL A 540 2.32 8.88 -9.75
C VAL A 540 2.76 7.44 -9.59
N ALA A 541 1.78 6.53 -9.54
CA ALA A 541 2.02 5.09 -9.45
C ALA A 541 2.84 4.56 -10.63
N PRO A 542 3.55 3.43 -10.47
CA PRO A 542 4.19 2.76 -11.58
C PRO A 542 3.16 2.33 -12.62
N SER A 543 3.50 2.45 -13.91
CA SER A 543 2.70 1.94 -15.03
C SER A 543 2.98 0.46 -15.32
N LYS A 544 4.07 -0.08 -14.77
CA LYS A 544 4.57 -1.45 -15.00
C LYS A 544 5.17 -2.03 -13.71
N GLY A 545 5.46 -3.33 -13.74
CA GLY A 545 6.04 -4.07 -12.61
C GLY A 545 5.00 -4.57 -11.62
N ASP A 546 5.45 -5.15 -10.51
CA ASP A 546 4.60 -5.89 -9.56
C ASP A 546 3.55 -5.00 -8.88
N LEU A 547 3.86 -3.71 -8.69
CA LEU A 547 2.96 -2.74 -8.05
C LEU A 547 2.35 -1.74 -9.04
N ALA A 548 2.32 -2.07 -10.34
CA ALA A 548 1.70 -1.22 -11.34
C ALA A 548 0.28 -0.81 -10.94
N GLY A 549 -0.01 0.49 -11.06
CA GLY A 549 -1.28 1.10 -10.70
C GLY A 549 -1.45 1.44 -9.22
N PHE A 550 -0.59 0.97 -8.31
CA PHE A 550 -0.66 1.30 -6.88
C PHE A 550 0.26 2.47 -6.53
N ALA A 551 -0.31 3.56 -6.03
CA ALA A 551 0.44 4.72 -5.54
C ALA A 551 0.85 4.52 -4.08
N VAL A 552 -0.12 4.12 -3.24
CA VAL A 552 0.12 3.87 -1.81
C VAL A 552 -0.63 2.62 -1.36
N ILE A 553 0.07 1.73 -0.68
CA ILE A 553 -0.47 0.58 0.01
C ILE A 553 -0.15 0.75 1.51
N GLY A 554 -1.20 0.88 2.30
CA GLY A 554 -1.13 0.96 3.75
C GLY A 554 -0.93 -0.40 4.43
N PRO A 555 -1.10 -0.44 5.76
CA PRO A 555 -0.98 -1.68 6.51
C PRO A 555 -1.93 -2.78 6.03
N ILE A 556 -1.34 -3.87 5.53
CA ILE A 556 -2.07 -5.04 5.01
C ILE A 556 -2.41 -6.02 6.14
N GLN A 557 -1.59 -6.07 7.19
CA GLN A 557 -1.82 -6.96 8.33
C GLN A 557 -3.10 -6.55 9.07
N ALA A 558 -4.00 -7.50 9.29
CA ALA A 558 -5.32 -7.23 9.85
C ALA A 558 -5.31 -6.58 11.24
N ASN A 559 -4.26 -6.80 12.03
CA ASN A 559 -4.07 -6.19 13.36
C ASN A 559 -3.50 -4.77 13.31
N GLN A 560 -3.00 -4.30 12.16
CA GLN A 560 -2.50 -2.95 11.98
C GLN A 560 -3.60 -2.05 11.41
N LYS A 561 -4.15 -1.20 12.27
CA LYS A 561 -5.28 -0.30 11.96
C LYS A 561 -4.86 1.15 11.69
N ALA A 562 -3.55 1.39 11.57
CA ALA A 562 -3.01 2.73 11.33
C ALA A 562 -3.55 3.30 10.01
N GLY A 563 -4.14 4.49 10.07
CA GLY A 563 -4.76 5.13 8.92
C GLY A 563 -3.79 5.97 8.10
N ALA A 564 -4.34 6.56 7.04
CA ALA A 564 -3.73 7.60 6.24
C ALA A 564 -4.39 8.96 6.49
N ALA A 565 -3.64 10.05 6.32
CA ALA A 565 -4.22 11.39 6.34
C ALA A 565 -3.50 12.38 5.42
N PHE A 566 -4.25 13.20 4.70
CA PHE A 566 -3.80 14.48 4.15
C PHE A 566 -4.44 15.56 5.01
N VAL A 567 -3.66 16.27 5.82
CA VAL A 567 -4.15 17.20 6.86
C VAL A 567 -3.74 18.62 6.52
N GLU A 568 -4.67 19.43 5.98
CA GLU A 568 -4.51 20.89 5.75
C GLU A 568 -3.31 21.30 4.88
N GLY A 569 -2.58 20.32 4.34
CA GLY A 569 -1.52 20.43 3.34
C GLY A 569 -1.82 19.47 2.20
N GLY A 570 -1.39 19.84 1.00
CA GLY A 570 -1.72 19.18 -0.24
C GLY A 570 -2.55 20.03 -1.20
N SER A 571 -2.57 21.36 -1.07
CA SER A 571 -3.12 22.22 -2.12
C SER A 571 -2.45 21.85 -3.46
N ASN A 572 -3.26 21.53 -4.47
CA ASN A 572 -2.82 20.99 -5.76
C ASN A 572 -2.05 19.64 -5.69
N ALA A 573 -2.30 18.81 -4.68
CA ALA A 573 -1.76 17.45 -4.62
C ALA A 573 -2.32 16.61 -5.77
N ARG A 574 -1.42 16.06 -6.58
CA ARG A 574 -1.72 15.17 -7.72
C ARG A 574 -1.26 13.78 -7.34
N VAL A 575 -2.21 12.96 -6.92
CA VAL A 575 -1.99 11.53 -6.69
C VAL A 575 -2.67 10.78 -7.83
N SER A 576 -1.90 9.95 -8.53
CA SER A 576 -2.39 9.10 -9.61
C SER A 576 -2.09 7.64 -9.29
N GLY A 577 -3.12 6.80 -9.26
CA GLY A 577 -3.08 5.39 -8.89
C GLY A 577 -4.03 5.02 -7.76
N VAL A 578 -3.91 3.79 -7.29
CA VAL A 578 -4.68 3.25 -6.17
C VAL A 578 -4.04 3.66 -4.84
N PHE A 579 -4.87 4.20 -3.95
CA PHE A 579 -4.58 4.50 -2.56
C PHE A 579 -5.33 3.51 -1.66
N TYR A 580 -4.64 2.47 -1.19
CA TYR A 580 -5.24 1.27 -0.60
C TYR A 580 -4.85 1.10 0.88
N PHE A 581 -5.80 1.35 1.80
CA PHE A 581 -5.66 1.17 3.25
C PHE A 581 -6.80 0.27 3.78
N PRO A 582 -6.78 -1.05 3.50
CA PRO A 582 -7.92 -1.92 3.77
C PRO A 582 -8.33 -1.98 5.24
N ASN A 583 -7.36 -1.80 6.12
CA ASN A 583 -7.53 -1.89 7.57
C ASN A 583 -7.60 -0.54 8.29
N GLY A 584 -7.21 0.56 7.62
CA GLY A 584 -7.04 1.87 8.25
C GLY A 584 -7.95 2.93 7.63
N PRO A 585 -8.38 3.95 8.41
CA PRO A 585 -9.17 5.04 7.86
C PRO A 585 -8.31 5.94 6.96
N VAL A 586 -8.93 6.53 5.94
CA VAL A 586 -8.31 7.51 5.04
C VAL A 586 -9.00 8.86 5.21
N ASP A 587 -8.26 9.85 5.71
CA ASP A 587 -8.75 11.21 5.87
C ASP A 587 -8.13 12.13 4.81
N LEU A 588 -8.94 12.71 3.92
CA LEU A 588 -8.50 13.71 2.94
C LEU A 588 -9.04 15.09 3.34
N LYS A 589 -8.19 15.96 3.87
CA LYS A 589 -8.56 17.29 4.38
C LYS A 589 -7.79 18.41 3.67
N GLY A 590 -8.45 19.54 3.44
CA GLY A 590 -7.80 20.83 3.18
C GLY A 590 -7.36 21.11 1.74
N GLY A 591 -8.29 21.07 0.78
CA GLY A 591 -8.04 21.54 -0.58
C GLY A 591 -7.10 20.65 -1.40
N ALA A 592 -6.84 19.43 -0.94
CA ALA A 592 -6.28 18.36 -1.75
C ALA A 592 -7.27 18.08 -2.89
N ASN A 593 -7.17 18.86 -3.95
CA ASN A 593 -7.74 18.57 -5.26
C ASN A 593 -6.95 17.38 -5.78
N ALA A 594 -7.27 16.19 -5.27
CA ALA A 594 -6.72 14.91 -5.69
C ALA A 594 -7.30 14.58 -7.07
N LEU A 595 -7.03 15.49 -8.01
CA LEU A 595 -7.37 15.41 -9.40
C LEU A 595 -6.26 14.61 -10.06
N GLY A 596 -6.66 13.56 -10.77
CA GLY A 596 -5.85 13.03 -11.86
C GLY A 596 -5.39 14.19 -12.74
N LEU A 597 -4.17 14.10 -13.29
CA LEU A 597 -3.68 15.03 -14.30
C LEU A 597 -4.75 15.15 -15.40
N ALA A 598 -4.97 16.37 -15.92
CA ALA A 598 -5.99 16.69 -16.92
C ALA A 598 -5.73 16.02 -18.29
N ASP A 599 -4.82 15.06 -18.36
CA ASP A 599 -4.15 14.60 -19.57
C ASP A 599 -4.62 13.18 -19.97
N GLY A 600 -5.75 12.68 -19.43
CA GLY A 600 -6.37 11.42 -19.86
C GLY A 600 -5.67 10.13 -19.41
N GLU A 601 -4.49 10.20 -18.80
CA GLU A 601 -3.71 9.05 -18.31
C GLU A 601 -3.69 8.91 -16.76
N SER A 602 -4.46 9.73 -16.05
CA SER A 602 -4.42 9.78 -14.58
C SER A 602 -5.72 9.35 -13.93
N CYS A 603 -5.61 8.39 -13.02
CA CYS A 603 -6.72 7.82 -12.28
C CYS A 603 -6.51 7.99 -10.76
N LEU A 604 -7.57 8.03 -9.96
CA LEU A 604 -7.45 7.95 -8.51
C LEU A 604 -8.55 7.09 -7.91
N GLN A 605 -8.15 5.95 -7.36
CA GLN A 605 -9.01 5.06 -6.62
C GLN A 605 -8.61 5.04 -5.14
N VAL A 606 -9.55 5.31 -4.25
CA VAL A 606 -9.34 5.33 -2.80
C VAL A 606 -10.13 4.21 -2.15
N VAL A 607 -9.43 3.33 -1.45
CA VAL A 607 -10.02 2.22 -0.70
C VAL A 607 -9.51 2.31 0.74
N GLY A 608 -10.42 2.41 1.70
CA GLY A 608 -10.10 2.56 3.12
C GLY A 608 -11.06 1.77 4.00
N SER A 609 -10.74 1.53 5.27
CA SER A 609 -11.75 1.00 6.20
C SER A 609 -12.90 1.98 6.39
N ALA A 610 -12.57 3.27 6.50
CA ALA A 610 -13.48 4.40 6.46
C ALA A 610 -12.84 5.55 5.68
N ILE A 611 -13.65 6.45 5.12
CA ILE A 611 -13.17 7.58 4.33
C ILE A 611 -13.84 8.87 4.83
N ALA A 612 -13.03 9.86 5.19
CA ALA A 612 -13.50 11.19 5.54
C ALA A 612 -12.90 12.23 4.60
N LEU A 613 -13.75 13.04 3.99
CA LEU A 613 -13.36 14.09 3.07
C LEU A 613 -13.80 15.46 3.63
N SER A 614 -12.88 16.42 3.65
CA SER A 614 -13.18 17.77 4.17
C SER A 614 -12.40 18.89 3.47
N GLY A 615 -13.02 20.07 3.33
CA GLY A 615 -12.34 21.28 2.86
C GLY A 615 -12.17 21.36 1.34
N GLY A 616 -13.28 21.41 0.60
CA GLY A 616 -13.30 21.71 -0.85
C GLY A 616 -12.61 20.69 -1.77
N THR A 617 -12.31 19.48 -1.28
CA THR A 617 -11.65 18.44 -2.08
C THR A 617 -12.54 18.00 -3.24
N ALA A 618 -11.95 17.85 -4.43
CA ALA A 618 -12.51 17.20 -5.61
C ALA A 618 -11.70 15.92 -5.88
N ALA A 619 -12.33 14.74 -5.82
CA ALA A 619 -11.62 13.47 -5.99
C ALA A 619 -12.50 12.39 -6.61
N ALA A 620 -11.86 11.54 -7.44
CA ALA A 620 -12.21 10.18 -7.87
C ALA A 620 -12.19 10.00 -9.40
N SER A 621 -11.41 9.04 -9.89
CA SER A 621 -11.50 8.52 -11.26
C SER A 621 -10.97 7.08 -11.33
N GLU A 622 -11.49 6.27 -12.24
CA GLU A 622 -11.27 4.82 -12.18
C GLU A 622 -9.87 4.41 -12.60
N CYS A 623 -9.18 3.63 -11.76
CA CYS A 623 -7.87 3.06 -12.09
C CYS A 623 -7.97 1.71 -12.79
N LYS A 624 -8.34 1.73 -14.08
CA LYS A 624 -8.55 0.51 -14.89
C LYS A 624 -7.36 -0.46 -14.89
N ALA A 625 -6.14 0.05 -15.02
CA ALA A 625 -4.93 -0.78 -15.06
C ALA A 625 -4.71 -1.62 -13.77
N ALA A 626 -5.12 -1.12 -12.61
CA ALA A 626 -5.02 -1.84 -11.35
C ALA A 626 -6.09 -2.94 -11.23
N LEU A 627 -7.27 -2.71 -11.81
CA LEU A 627 -8.42 -3.60 -11.76
C LEU A 627 -8.29 -4.77 -12.72
N ASP A 628 -7.80 -4.53 -13.94
CA ASP A 628 -7.54 -5.59 -14.93
C ASP A 628 -6.55 -6.66 -14.39
N SER A 629 -5.73 -6.29 -13.40
CA SER A 629 -4.72 -7.14 -12.78
C SER A 629 -5.08 -7.65 -11.38
N ALA A 630 -6.16 -7.18 -10.76
CA ALA A 630 -6.57 -7.61 -9.42
C ALA A 630 -7.05 -9.08 -9.38
N GLY A 631 -7.05 -9.76 -10.52
CA GLY A 631 -7.66 -11.06 -10.73
C GLY A 631 -9.17 -10.87 -10.83
N SER A 632 -9.82 -11.53 -11.79
CA SER A 632 -11.27 -11.67 -11.83
C SER A 632 -11.73 -12.14 -10.45
N ALA A 633 -12.23 -11.21 -9.63
CA ALA A 633 -12.77 -11.52 -8.32
C ALA A 633 -13.84 -12.59 -8.55
N GLY A 634 -13.64 -13.77 -7.95
CA GLY A 634 -14.63 -14.83 -8.01
C GLY A 634 -15.97 -14.24 -7.58
N GLY A 635 -16.89 -14.10 -8.53
CA GLY A 635 -18.12 -13.35 -8.30
C GLY A 635 -18.88 -13.95 -7.12
N LYS A 636 -19.51 -13.07 -6.33
CA LYS A 636 -20.25 -13.51 -5.15
C LYS A 636 -21.54 -14.18 -5.60
N VAL A 637 -21.64 -15.49 -5.38
CA VAL A 637 -22.89 -16.23 -5.52
C VAL A 637 -23.82 -15.83 -4.38
N ARG A 638 -25.08 -15.53 -4.70
CA ARG A 638 -26.10 -15.18 -3.72
C ARG A 638 -27.42 -15.86 -4.07
N LEU A 639 -28.14 -16.34 -3.06
CA LEU A 639 -29.49 -16.83 -3.23
C LEU A 639 -30.43 -15.68 -3.58
N ALA A 640 -31.20 -15.85 -4.65
CA ALA A 640 -32.31 -14.98 -5.03
C ALA A 640 -33.60 -15.69 -4.63
N ARG A 641 -34.37 -15.06 -3.74
CA ARG A 641 -35.67 -15.54 -3.29
C ARG A 641 -36.78 -14.81 -4.00
#